data_AF-A0A6G6WY39-F1
#
_entry.id   AF-A0A6G6WY39-F1
#
_cell.length_a   1.000
_cell.length_b   1.000
_cell.length_c   1.000
_cell.angle_alpha   90.00
_cell.angle_beta   90.00
_cell.angle_gamma   90.00
#
_symmetry.space_group_name_H-M   'P 1'
#
loop_
_entity.id
_entity.type
_entity.pdbx_description
1 polymer ?
#
loop_
_entity_poly.entity_id
_entity_poly.type
_entity_poly.pdbx_seq_one_letter_code
_entity_poly.pdbx_strand_id
1 'polypeptide(L)'
;MVARSLPTNQTHRSKRGTVLSVMEAQALTALHAFPLLYCRSGCAPAGSTSALLHDIYREEILARLKDMSFFKRKLVVFVWPPAMVLWGLGLTLANGAYVARRFGRGMIGQFADQMRLAFTQGIPVNFFYTYELHDRQNWSRAQEYVLRGHIKGGCQLYKRLYRDDPVRRESARILNDKLSFHQFCAARDLPTAHLFAVISNGAFAWTDPGQTTLPKIDLFLKPRKENGGSGAERWAHADGRYHRHGHSSVLDAKQLTERLAKLSQKQAYLVYECLANHPEIGDLSAGALCTFRLHTMLNEAGKVEHLFTMFRMSQFRRRVVETQDGIAAAVDPVTGVLGPASNSSPIARWLDHHPVTGARITDRKVPFWPEALALALSTHAQLGSPINVGWDIAVTARGPIILEANKSPDVEIEQRLNGPWGNGRFGKLLAHHLMREITQTNHPRMSASAEMQAAAL
;
A
#
# COMPACT_ATOMS: atom_id res chain seq x y z
N MET A 1 -10.84 35.30 21.26
CA MET A 1 -11.78 34.97 22.35
C MET A 1 -12.07 33.47 22.28
N VAL A 2 -11.50 32.73 23.24
CA VAL A 2 -11.65 31.28 23.57
C VAL A 2 -11.93 30.32 22.40
N ALA A 3 -10.85 29.85 21.75
CA ALA A 3 -10.85 28.60 20.99
C ALA A 3 -11.06 27.43 21.96
N ARG A 4 -12.24 26.83 21.96
CA ARG A 4 -12.49 25.58 22.70
C ARG A 4 -11.77 24.45 21.99
N SER A 5 -10.75 23.91 22.65
CA SER A 5 -10.05 22.69 22.28
C SER A 5 -11.04 21.53 22.12
N LEU A 6 -11.04 20.89 20.94
CA LEU A 6 -11.75 19.65 20.72
C LEU A 6 -11.07 18.55 21.56
N PRO A 7 -11.83 17.75 22.35
CA PRO A 7 -11.24 16.72 23.17
C PRO A 7 -10.63 15.61 22.31
N THR A 8 -9.32 15.41 22.46
CA THR A 8 -8.56 14.26 21.98
C THR A 8 -8.98 13.01 22.75
N ASN A 9 -10.15 12.45 22.41
CA ASN A 9 -10.62 11.24 23.06
C ASN A 9 -9.81 10.02 22.61
N GLN A 10 -9.24 9.36 23.61
CA GLN A 10 -8.35 8.21 23.55
C GLN A 10 -8.94 7.05 22.75
N THR A 11 -8.02 6.32 22.12
CA THR A 11 -8.23 5.19 21.24
C THR A 11 -8.79 3.96 21.96
N HIS A 12 -10.08 3.69 21.83
CA HIS A 12 -10.59 2.32 22.03
C HIS A 12 -10.41 1.51 20.74
N ARG A 13 -9.35 0.69 20.68
CA ARG A 13 -9.30 -0.46 19.75
C ARG A 13 -10.37 -1.46 20.20
N SER A 14 -11.24 -1.91 19.30
CA SER A 14 -12.21 -2.95 19.65
C SER A 14 -11.46 -4.24 20.02
N LYS A 15 -11.86 -4.91 21.11
CA LYS A 15 -11.24 -6.16 21.57
C LYS A 15 -11.20 -7.24 20.47
N ARG A 16 -12.22 -7.27 19.58
CA ARG A 16 -12.26 -8.16 18.40
C ARG A 16 -11.19 -7.83 17.36
N GLY A 17 -10.95 -6.56 17.05
CA GLY A 17 -9.89 -6.14 16.12
C GLY A 17 -8.48 -6.43 16.65
N THR A 18 -8.28 -6.32 17.97
CA THR A 18 -7.02 -6.69 18.62
C THR A 18 -6.76 -8.20 18.54
N VAL A 19 -7.77 -9.04 18.79
CA VAL A 19 -7.63 -10.52 18.69
C VAL A 19 -7.40 -10.98 17.26
N LEU A 20 -8.14 -10.43 16.27
CA LEU A 20 -7.91 -10.73 14.85
C LEU A 20 -6.47 -10.36 14.44
N SER A 21 -5.99 -9.18 14.87
CA SER A 21 -4.62 -8.73 14.55
C SER A 21 -3.52 -9.63 15.14
N VAL A 22 -3.79 -10.27 16.29
CA VAL A 22 -2.85 -11.20 16.92
C VAL A 22 -2.86 -12.54 16.18
N MET A 23 -4.02 -13.05 15.78
CA MET A 23 -4.11 -14.28 14.98
C MET A 23 -3.50 -14.10 13.59
N GLU A 24 -3.76 -12.98 12.92
CA GLU A 24 -3.14 -12.64 11.64
C GLU A 24 -1.62 -12.55 11.76
N ALA A 25 -1.11 -11.87 12.79
CA ALA A 25 0.33 -11.79 13.03
C ALA A 25 0.95 -13.17 13.32
N GLN A 26 0.24 -14.05 14.03
CA GLN A 26 0.69 -15.42 14.29
C GLN A 26 0.66 -16.28 13.02
N ALA A 27 -0.37 -16.17 12.19
CA ALA A 27 -0.49 -16.86 10.92
C ALA A 27 0.59 -16.40 9.92
N LEU A 28 0.90 -15.10 9.89
CA LEU A 28 1.96 -14.55 9.05
C LEU A 28 3.35 -14.92 9.57
N THR A 29 3.56 -14.90 10.89
CA THR A 29 4.79 -15.47 11.48
C THR A 29 4.93 -16.94 11.08
N ALA A 30 3.83 -17.70 11.09
CA ALA A 30 3.83 -19.09 10.67
C ALA A 30 4.18 -19.27 9.18
N LEU A 31 3.59 -18.44 8.32
CA LEU A 31 3.78 -18.48 6.86
C LEU A 31 5.23 -18.29 6.45
N HIS A 32 6.03 -17.58 7.24
CA HIS A 32 7.41 -17.29 6.87
C HIS A 32 8.47 -17.92 7.78
N ALA A 33 8.09 -18.42 8.95
CA ALA A 33 8.98 -19.13 9.86
C ALA A 33 9.51 -20.44 9.28
N PHE A 34 8.65 -21.23 8.63
CA PHE A 34 9.03 -22.56 8.16
C PHE A 34 10.18 -22.51 7.15
N PRO A 35 10.15 -21.66 6.10
CA PRO A 35 11.29 -21.57 5.19
C PRO A 35 12.60 -21.20 5.86
N LEU A 36 12.57 -20.25 6.79
CA LEU A 36 13.77 -19.78 7.49
C LEU A 36 14.44 -20.83 8.39
N LEU A 37 13.66 -21.80 8.86
CA LEU A 37 14.12 -22.89 9.73
C LEU A 37 14.60 -24.11 8.95
N TYR A 38 13.97 -24.42 7.82
CA TYR A 38 14.10 -25.74 7.17
C TYR A 38 14.55 -25.68 5.71
N CYS A 39 14.40 -24.56 5.01
CA CYS A 39 14.87 -24.42 3.63
C CYS A 39 16.36 -24.05 3.66
N ARG A 40 17.23 -25.01 3.31
CA ARG A 40 18.70 -24.88 3.40
C ARG A 40 19.35 -24.08 2.25
N SER A 41 18.60 -23.64 1.25
CA SER A 41 19.19 -23.21 -0.03
C SER A 41 18.43 -22.09 -0.73
N GLY A 42 18.66 -20.86 -0.28
CA GLY A 42 18.15 -19.67 -0.96
C GLY A 42 18.62 -18.36 -0.36
N CYS A 43 19.84 -18.28 0.17
CA CYS A 43 20.38 -16.96 0.49
C CYS A 43 20.56 -16.22 -0.84
N ALA A 44 20.03 -14.99 -0.93
CA ALA A 44 20.51 -14.05 -1.95
C ALA A 44 22.05 -14.03 -1.93
N PRO A 45 22.73 -13.73 -3.05
CA PRO A 45 24.18 -13.78 -3.14
C PRO A 45 24.83 -13.12 -1.91
N ALA A 46 25.80 -13.79 -1.29
CA ALA A 46 26.50 -13.26 -0.12
C ALA A 46 27.09 -11.87 -0.47
N GLY A 47 26.93 -10.90 0.44
CA GLY A 47 27.32 -9.51 0.18
C GLY A 47 26.33 -8.71 -0.67
N SER A 48 25.10 -9.21 -0.88
CA SER A 48 24.03 -8.44 -1.52
C SER A 48 23.10 -7.76 -0.50
N THR A 49 22.47 -6.66 -0.89
CA THR A 49 21.51 -5.95 -0.04
C THR A 49 20.30 -6.81 0.31
N SER A 50 19.80 -7.61 -0.63
CA SER A 50 18.69 -8.53 -0.36
C SER A 50 19.06 -9.59 0.68
N ALA A 51 20.31 -10.08 0.67
CA ALA A 51 20.79 -11.00 1.69
C ALA A 51 20.74 -10.36 3.08
N LEU A 52 21.24 -9.12 3.20
CA LEU A 52 21.22 -8.39 4.47
C LEU A 52 19.80 -8.16 4.98
N LEU A 53 18.89 -7.73 4.12
CA LEU A 53 17.48 -7.55 4.48
C LEU A 53 16.83 -8.86 4.92
N HIS A 54 17.17 -9.97 4.25
CA HIS A 54 16.69 -11.30 4.60
C HIS A 54 17.24 -11.76 5.96
N ASP A 55 18.50 -11.48 6.29
CA ASP A 55 19.10 -11.81 7.58
C ASP A 55 18.45 -11.02 8.74
N ILE A 56 18.29 -9.70 8.56
CA ILE A 56 17.61 -8.83 9.54
C ILE A 56 16.16 -9.31 9.76
N TYR A 57 15.48 -9.67 8.67
CA TYR A 57 14.13 -10.21 8.71
C TYR A 57 14.07 -11.55 9.46
N ARG A 58 15.01 -12.45 9.15
CA ARG A 58 15.12 -13.78 9.74
C ARG A 58 15.27 -13.71 11.25
N GLU A 59 16.16 -12.86 11.74
CA GLU A 59 16.39 -12.65 13.17
C GLU A 59 15.10 -12.29 13.92
N GLU A 60 14.33 -11.37 13.35
CA GLU A 60 13.13 -10.90 14.03
C GLU A 60 11.97 -11.91 13.97
N ILE A 61 11.89 -12.76 12.93
CA ILE A 61 10.98 -13.91 12.92
C ILE A 61 11.41 -14.93 13.97
N LEU A 62 12.71 -15.24 14.06
CA LEU A 62 13.25 -16.18 15.05
C LEU A 62 13.02 -15.69 16.48
N ALA A 63 13.19 -14.40 16.77
CA ALA A 63 12.88 -13.82 18.07
C ALA A 63 11.41 -14.02 18.46
N ARG A 64 10.48 -13.79 17.52
CA ARG A 64 9.05 -14.03 17.78
C ARG A 64 8.71 -15.49 17.98
N LEU A 65 9.32 -16.38 17.20
CA LEU A 65 9.15 -17.81 17.40
C LEU A 65 9.60 -18.21 18.79
N LYS A 66 10.69 -17.63 19.32
CA LYS A 66 11.15 -17.85 20.71
C LYS A 66 10.07 -17.47 21.72
N ASP A 67 9.37 -16.35 21.51
CA ASP A 67 8.30 -15.87 22.40
C ASP A 67 6.98 -16.67 22.28
N MET A 68 6.82 -17.49 21.23
CA MET A 68 5.64 -18.35 21.08
C MET A 68 5.73 -19.59 21.96
N SER A 69 4.58 -20.01 22.52
CA SER A 69 4.48 -21.27 23.25
C SER A 69 4.83 -22.48 22.38
N PHE A 70 5.32 -23.55 23.02
CA PHE A 70 5.76 -24.76 22.34
C PHE A 70 4.71 -25.32 21.36
N PHE A 71 3.46 -25.46 21.80
CA PHE A 71 2.36 -25.97 20.98
C PHE A 71 2.09 -25.10 19.74
N LYS A 72 2.10 -23.78 19.89
CA LYS A 72 1.92 -22.85 18.76
C LYS A 72 3.07 -22.95 17.78
N ARG A 73 4.31 -23.03 18.27
CA ARG A 73 5.49 -23.20 17.41
C ARG A 73 5.43 -24.53 16.63
N LYS A 74 5.03 -25.63 17.28
CA LYS A 74 4.86 -26.93 16.61
C LYS A 74 3.74 -26.89 15.57
N LEU A 75 2.62 -26.23 15.87
CA LEU A 75 1.52 -26.03 14.91
C LEU A 75 2.01 -25.33 13.64
N VAL A 76 2.79 -24.25 13.77
CA VAL A 76 3.41 -23.55 12.64
C VAL A 76 4.22 -24.51 11.76
N VAL A 77 5.05 -25.35 12.37
CA VAL A 77 5.96 -26.25 11.63
C VAL A 77 5.21 -27.35 10.88
N PHE A 78 4.17 -27.93 11.49
CA PHE A 78 3.46 -29.07 10.90
C PHE A 78 2.33 -28.67 9.95
N VAL A 79 1.67 -27.53 10.17
CA VAL A 79 0.57 -27.06 9.33
C VAL A 79 1.08 -26.41 8.05
N TRP A 80 2.27 -25.83 8.07
CA TRP A 80 2.77 -25.06 6.93
C TRP A 80 2.96 -25.88 5.65
N PRO A 81 3.67 -27.03 5.64
CA PRO A 81 3.87 -27.81 4.41
C PRO A 81 2.57 -28.24 3.71
N PRO A 82 1.58 -28.87 4.40
CA PRO A 82 0.33 -29.23 3.74
C PRO A 82 -0.47 -28.00 3.30
N ALA A 83 -0.43 -26.90 4.05
CA ALA A 83 -1.09 -25.66 3.64
C ALA A 83 -0.50 -25.09 2.34
N MET A 84 0.82 -25.09 2.17
CA MET A 84 1.47 -24.63 0.94
C MET A 84 1.18 -25.52 -0.25
N VAL A 85 1.16 -26.84 -0.06
CA VAL A 85 0.79 -27.81 -1.10
C VAL A 85 -0.64 -27.57 -1.58
N LEU A 86 -1.60 -27.49 -0.64
CA LEU A 86 -3.02 -27.24 -0.97
C LEU A 86 -3.22 -25.88 -1.63
N TRP A 87 -2.54 -24.83 -1.13
CA TRP A 87 -2.64 -23.50 -1.72
C TRP A 87 -2.02 -23.44 -3.11
N GLY A 88 -0.84 -24.03 -3.30
CA GLY A 88 -0.18 -24.12 -4.61
C GLY A 88 -1.00 -24.92 -5.61
N LEU A 89 -1.68 -25.99 -5.18
CA LEU A 89 -2.61 -26.74 -6.02
C LEU A 89 -3.79 -25.85 -6.43
N GLY A 90 -4.43 -25.17 -5.47
CA GLY A 90 -5.53 -24.25 -5.74
C GLY A 90 -5.16 -23.13 -6.72
N LEU A 91 -3.98 -22.52 -6.54
CA LEU A 91 -3.47 -21.49 -7.45
C LEU A 91 -3.18 -22.05 -8.85
N THR A 92 -2.66 -23.27 -8.95
CA THR A 92 -2.41 -23.93 -10.23
C THR A 92 -3.71 -24.28 -10.94
N LEU A 93 -4.73 -24.77 -10.22
CA LEU A 93 -6.04 -25.02 -10.79
C LEU A 93 -6.70 -23.74 -11.29
N ALA A 94 -6.57 -22.65 -10.54
CA ALA A 94 -7.16 -21.36 -10.89
C ALA A 94 -6.46 -20.66 -12.07
N ASN A 95 -5.12 -20.76 -12.17
CA ASN A 95 -4.33 -19.92 -13.08
C ASN A 95 -3.53 -20.72 -14.13
N GLY A 96 -3.29 -22.00 -13.89
CA GLY A 96 -2.29 -22.76 -14.63
C GLY A 96 -2.65 -22.99 -16.09
N ALA A 97 -3.93 -23.09 -16.41
CA ALA A 97 -4.38 -23.21 -17.80
C ALA A 97 -4.06 -21.97 -18.64
N TYR A 98 -4.17 -20.76 -18.04
CA TYR A 98 -3.79 -19.52 -18.72
C TYR A 98 -2.28 -19.50 -18.99
N VAL A 99 -1.47 -19.83 -17.99
CA VAL A 99 -0.01 -19.85 -18.13
C VAL A 99 0.44 -20.91 -19.14
N ALA A 100 -0.19 -22.09 -19.13
CA ALA A 100 0.12 -23.15 -20.08
C ALA A 100 -0.12 -22.72 -21.53
N ARG A 101 -1.26 -22.06 -21.80
CA ARG A 101 -1.59 -21.56 -23.14
C ARG A 101 -0.68 -20.43 -23.59
N ARG A 102 -0.33 -19.50 -22.70
CA ARG A 102 0.40 -18.28 -23.05
C ARG A 102 1.92 -18.45 -23.07
N PHE A 103 2.46 -19.28 -22.17
CA PHE A 103 3.91 -19.42 -21.95
C PHE A 103 4.42 -20.85 -22.20
N GLY A 104 3.55 -21.79 -22.62
CA GLY A 104 3.94 -23.16 -22.94
C GLY A 104 4.38 -23.99 -21.72
N ARG A 105 4.07 -23.56 -20.49
CA ARG A 105 4.46 -24.27 -19.26
C ARG A 105 3.33 -25.20 -18.81
N GLY A 106 3.55 -26.52 -18.84
CA GLY A 106 2.54 -27.49 -18.38
C GLY A 106 2.16 -27.30 -16.90
N MET A 107 0.89 -27.55 -16.54
CA MET A 107 0.36 -27.30 -15.20
C MET A 107 1.07 -28.10 -14.09
N ILE A 108 1.43 -29.36 -14.36
CA ILE A 108 2.21 -30.18 -13.41
C ILE A 108 3.58 -29.55 -13.16
N GLY A 109 4.23 -29.06 -14.22
CA GLY A 109 5.50 -28.34 -14.13
C GLY A 109 5.37 -27.07 -13.30
N GLN A 110 4.30 -26.29 -13.49
CA GLN A 110 4.03 -25.09 -12.70
C GLN A 110 3.83 -25.39 -11.21
N PHE A 111 3.11 -26.48 -10.88
CA PHE A 111 2.96 -26.90 -9.49
C PHE A 111 4.29 -27.36 -8.88
N ALA A 112 5.06 -28.18 -9.60
CA ALA A 112 6.38 -28.61 -9.15
C ALA A 112 7.35 -27.43 -8.95
N ASP A 113 7.30 -26.45 -9.84
CA ASP A 113 8.07 -25.22 -9.78
C ASP A 113 7.70 -24.38 -8.54
N GLN A 114 6.40 -24.23 -8.23
CA GLN A 114 5.93 -23.60 -7.00
C GLN A 114 6.46 -24.30 -5.75
N MET A 115 6.37 -25.63 -5.70
CA MET A 115 6.89 -26.40 -4.56
C MET A 115 8.40 -26.24 -4.44
N ARG A 116 9.13 -26.30 -5.55
CA ARG A 116 10.57 -26.10 -5.54
C ARG A 116 10.94 -24.73 -4.99
N LEU A 117 10.31 -23.66 -5.45
CA LEU A 117 10.57 -22.30 -4.94
C LEU A 117 10.18 -22.15 -3.47
N ALA A 118 9.03 -22.68 -3.05
CA ALA A 118 8.59 -22.60 -1.66
C ALA A 118 9.49 -23.37 -0.69
N PHE A 119 9.93 -24.58 -1.06
CA PHE A 119 10.70 -25.47 -0.17
C PHE A 119 12.22 -25.35 -0.30
N THR A 120 12.75 -24.67 -1.32
CA THR A 120 14.20 -24.39 -1.43
C THR A 120 14.52 -22.94 -1.11
N GLN A 121 13.79 -22.04 -1.75
CA GLN A 121 14.01 -20.61 -1.74
C GLN A 121 13.07 -19.86 -0.78
N GLY A 122 12.12 -20.54 -0.15
CA GLY A 122 11.22 -19.90 0.81
C GLY A 122 10.27 -18.87 0.22
N ILE A 123 10.06 -18.88 -1.09
CA ILE A 123 9.10 -17.99 -1.76
C ILE A 123 7.69 -18.57 -1.60
N PRO A 124 6.77 -17.89 -0.89
CA PRO A 124 5.41 -18.37 -0.74
C PRO A 124 4.70 -18.51 -2.09
N VAL A 125 3.87 -19.54 -2.23
CA VAL A 125 3.24 -19.94 -3.50
C VAL A 125 2.37 -18.85 -4.13
N ASN A 126 1.82 -17.93 -3.33
CA ASN A 126 1.01 -16.81 -3.83
C ASN A 126 1.80 -15.78 -4.64
N PHE A 127 3.13 -15.77 -4.52
CA PHE A 127 3.99 -14.86 -5.31
C PHE A 127 4.42 -15.46 -6.66
N PHE A 128 4.18 -16.75 -6.88
CA PHE A 128 4.62 -17.45 -8.09
C PHE A 128 4.05 -16.85 -9.38
N TYR A 129 2.74 -16.65 -9.44
CA TYR A 129 2.08 -16.03 -10.59
C TYR A 129 2.18 -14.50 -10.58
N THR A 130 2.32 -13.90 -9.40
CA THR A 130 2.42 -12.44 -9.21
C THR A 130 3.71 -11.87 -9.77
N TYR A 131 4.83 -12.57 -9.59
CA TYR A 131 6.16 -12.17 -10.07
C TYR A 131 6.62 -12.99 -11.27
N GLU A 132 5.68 -13.60 -11.98
CA GLU A 132 5.93 -14.35 -13.22
C GLU A 132 7.04 -15.42 -13.07
N LEU A 133 7.12 -16.07 -11.90
CA LEU A 133 8.12 -17.11 -11.59
C LEU A 133 7.82 -18.45 -12.28
N HIS A 134 6.74 -18.53 -13.05
CA HIS A 134 6.52 -19.64 -13.99
C HIS A 134 7.50 -19.58 -15.17
N ASP A 135 8.06 -18.40 -15.45
CA ASP A 135 9.27 -18.25 -16.25
C ASP A 135 10.51 -18.46 -15.36
N ARG A 136 11.32 -19.45 -15.72
CA ARG A 136 12.53 -19.81 -14.96
C ARG A 136 13.64 -18.78 -15.08
N GLN A 137 13.60 -17.88 -16.06
CA GLN A 137 14.57 -16.78 -16.16
C GLN A 137 14.50 -15.86 -14.94
N ASN A 138 13.30 -15.72 -14.35
CA ASN A 138 13.07 -14.90 -13.15
C ASN A 138 13.58 -15.54 -11.85
N TRP A 139 13.99 -16.82 -11.86
CA TRP A 139 14.36 -17.53 -10.63
C TRP A 139 15.67 -17.06 -10.02
N SER A 140 16.61 -16.59 -10.85
CA SER A 140 17.90 -16.06 -10.40
C SER A 140 17.72 -14.86 -9.48
N ARG A 141 16.64 -14.09 -9.67
CA ARG A 141 16.29 -12.89 -8.93
C ARG A 141 15.12 -13.07 -7.97
N ALA A 142 14.62 -14.30 -7.78
CA ALA A 142 13.44 -14.53 -6.95
C ALA A 142 13.64 -14.11 -5.48
N GLN A 143 14.86 -14.26 -4.95
CA GLN A 143 15.24 -13.80 -3.61
C GLN A 143 15.45 -12.28 -3.50
N GLU A 144 15.43 -11.56 -4.62
CA GLU A 144 15.53 -10.11 -4.62
C GLU A 144 14.15 -9.46 -4.37
N TYR A 145 13.06 -10.21 -4.43
CA TYR A 145 11.73 -9.67 -4.15
C TYR A 145 11.56 -9.40 -2.65
N VAL A 146 11.23 -8.16 -2.31
CA VAL A 146 10.83 -7.78 -0.95
C VAL A 146 9.37 -8.18 -0.78
N LEU A 147 9.14 -9.30 -0.09
CA LEU A 147 7.81 -9.83 0.12
C LEU A 147 7.03 -9.01 1.14
N ARG A 148 5.71 -8.96 0.99
CA ARG A 148 4.81 -8.26 1.92
C ARG A 148 5.03 -8.67 3.38
N GLY A 149 5.34 -9.94 3.65
CA GLY A 149 5.65 -10.44 5.00
C GLY A 149 6.98 -9.95 5.59
N HIS A 150 7.91 -9.47 4.76
CA HIS A 150 9.17 -8.86 5.22
C HIS A 150 8.91 -7.46 5.81
N ILE A 151 7.95 -6.73 5.22
CA ILE A 151 7.68 -5.31 5.52
C ILE A 151 6.39 -5.04 6.30
N LYS A 152 5.37 -5.91 6.25
CA LYS A 152 4.01 -5.71 6.81
C LYS A 152 3.47 -6.96 7.55
N GLY A 153 2.26 -6.83 8.11
CA GLY A 153 1.47 -7.99 8.57
C GLY A 153 2.01 -8.65 9.84
N GLY A 154 2.69 -7.86 10.66
CA GLY A 154 3.31 -8.38 11.85
C GLY A 154 4.72 -8.93 11.61
N CYS A 155 5.47 -8.55 10.56
CA CYS A 155 6.94 -8.50 10.62
C CYS A 155 7.55 -7.43 9.69
N GLN A 156 8.81 -6.97 9.81
CA GLN A 156 9.48 -6.28 10.94
C GLN A 156 10.21 -5.03 10.46
N LEU A 157 10.60 -4.97 9.18
CA LEU A 157 11.50 -3.93 8.66
C LEU A 157 10.89 -2.53 8.82
N TYR A 158 9.67 -2.27 8.31
CA TYR A 158 9.03 -0.97 8.54
C TYR A 158 8.76 -0.70 10.02
N LYS A 159 8.37 -1.70 10.82
CA LYS A 159 8.15 -1.49 12.26
C LYS A 159 9.45 -1.09 12.97
N ARG A 160 10.59 -1.69 12.59
CA ARG A 160 11.92 -1.43 13.15
C ARG A 160 12.34 0.01 12.86
N LEU A 161 12.15 0.47 11.62
CA LEU A 161 12.36 1.87 11.21
C LEU A 161 11.63 2.92 12.07
N TYR A 162 10.60 2.53 12.83
CA TYR A 162 9.88 3.46 13.72
C TYR A 162 9.97 3.01 15.18
N ARG A 163 10.56 1.87 15.52
CA ARG A 163 10.42 1.28 16.86
C ARG A 163 11.16 2.11 17.90
N ASP A 164 12.37 2.55 17.58
CA ASP A 164 13.31 3.08 18.58
C ASP A 164 13.49 4.62 18.48
N ASP A 165 12.71 5.29 17.61
CA ASP A 165 12.73 6.75 17.43
C ASP A 165 11.35 7.38 17.73
N PRO A 166 11.15 7.97 18.94
CA PRO A 166 9.88 8.57 19.33
C PRO A 166 9.43 9.73 18.43
N VAL A 167 10.37 10.57 17.98
CA VAL A 167 10.08 11.72 17.12
C VAL A 167 9.56 11.24 15.77
N ARG A 168 10.21 10.23 15.21
CA ARG A 168 9.79 9.61 13.95
C ARG A 168 8.43 8.93 14.06
N ARG A 169 8.15 8.24 15.17
CA ARG A 169 6.83 7.67 15.43
C ARG A 169 5.75 8.74 15.42
N GLU A 170 6.01 9.86 16.09
CA GLU A 170 5.04 10.94 16.19
C GLU A 170 4.77 11.57 14.82
N SER A 171 5.82 11.92 14.07
CA SER A 171 5.63 12.45 12.71
C SER A 171 4.89 11.45 11.81
N ALA A 172 5.22 10.17 11.89
CA ALA A 172 4.52 9.13 11.13
C ALA A 172 3.07 8.86 11.61
N ARG A 173 2.62 9.41 12.76
CA ARG A 173 1.21 9.32 13.20
C ARG A 173 0.31 10.17 12.32
N ILE A 174 0.78 11.32 11.85
CA ILE A 174 0.06 12.20 10.92
C ILE A 174 -0.39 11.39 9.71
N LEU A 175 0.48 10.53 9.17
CA LEU A 175 0.21 9.66 8.02
C LEU A 175 -0.77 8.50 8.28
N ASN A 176 -1.20 8.26 9.53
CA ASN A 176 -2.20 7.21 9.83
C ASN A 176 -3.60 7.78 10.05
N ASP A 177 -3.74 9.10 10.13
CA ASP A 177 -5.03 9.75 10.36
C ASP A 177 -5.34 10.73 9.23
N LYS A 178 -6.39 10.41 8.47
CA LYS A 178 -6.79 11.17 7.27
C LYS A 178 -7.06 12.64 7.59
N LEU A 179 -7.63 12.93 8.76
CA LEU A 179 -7.94 14.31 9.17
C LEU A 179 -6.66 15.05 9.59
N SER A 180 -5.81 14.44 10.41
CA SER A 180 -4.53 15.05 10.80
C SER A 180 -3.64 15.35 9.60
N PHE A 181 -3.55 14.43 8.62
CA PHE A 181 -2.80 14.67 7.40
C PHE A 181 -3.43 15.78 6.54
N HIS A 182 -4.76 15.81 6.42
CA HIS A 182 -5.43 16.89 5.71
C HIS A 182 -5.19 18.25 6.38
N GLN A 183 -5.27 18.35 7.70
CA GLN A 183 -4.96 19.57 8.46
C GLN A 183 -3.49 20.00 8.29
N PHE A 184 -2.56 19.04 8.28
CA PHE A 184 -1.15 19.31 7.98
C PHE A 184 -0.98 19.97 6.60
N CYS A 185 -1.69 19.46 5.59
CA CYS A 185 -1.65 20.01 4.24
C CYS A 185 -2.31 21.39 4.16
N ALA A 186 -3.50 21.55 4.73
CA ALA A 186 -4.23 22.81 4.72
C ALA A 186 -3.46 23.94 5.41
N ALA A 187 -2.78 23.65 6.52
CA ALA A 187 -1.94 24.64 7.24
C ALA A 187 -0.68 25.09 6.47
N ARG A 188 -0.41 24.48 5.31
CA ARG A 188 0.77 24.75 4.46
C ARG A 188 0.36 25.08 3.02
N ASP A 189 -0.92 25.34 2.79
CA ASP A 189 -1.49 25.62 1.47
C ASP A 189 -1.16 24.53 0.43
N LEU A 190 -1.00 23.28 0.89
CA LEU A 190 -0.74 22.14 0.01
C LEU A 190 -2.04 21.71 -0.66
N PRO A 191 -2.03 21.45 -1.98
CA PRO A 191 -3.21 21.12 -2.74
C PRO A 191 -3.83 19.80 -2.26
N THR A 192 -5.01 19.90 -1.64
CA THR A 192 -5.84 18.78 -1.20
C THR A 192 -7.28 19.02 -1.62
N ALA A 193 -8.09 17.95 -1.66
CA ALA A 193 -9.53 18.10 -1.87
C ALA A 193 -10.11 18.96 -0.74
N HIS A 194 -10.95 19.93 -1.08
CA HIS A 194 -11.63 20.77 -0.11
C HIS A 194 -12.49 19.91 0.84
N LEU A 195 -12.25 20.02 2.15
CA LEU A 195 -13.00 19.36 3.21
C LEU A 195 -14.07 20.31 3.74
N PHE A 196 -15.34 20.05 3.46
CA PHE A 196 -16.45 20.89 3.93
C PHE A 196 -16.76 20.68 5.41
N ALA A 197 -16.76 19.42 5.87
CA ALA A 197 -17.14 19.11 7.24
C ALA A 197 -16.52 17.81 7.78
N VAL A 198 -16.29 17.81 9.09
CA VAL A 198 -16.04 16.61 9.90
C VAL A 198 -17.27 16.35 10.75
N ILE A 199 -17.78 15.12 10.71
CA ILE A 199 -19.03 14.76 11.38
C ILE A 199 -18.71 13.69 12.42
N SER A 200 -19.03 13.97 13.68
CA SER A 200 -18.76 13.06 14.79
C SER A 200 -19.86 13.15 15.84
N ASN A 201 -20.36 12.00 16.31
CA ASN A 201 -21.40 11.91 17.33
C ASN A 201 -22.65 12.75 17.00
N GLY A 202 -23.01 12.85 15.72
CA GLY A 202 -24.16 13.60 15.22
C GLY A 202 -23.91 15.08 14.98
N ALA A 203 -22.76 15.62 15.39
CA ALA A 203 -22.43 17.02 15.23
C ALA A 203 -21.57 17.26 13.99
N PHE A 204 -21.86 18.34 13.25
CA PHE A 204 -21.09 18.83 12.12
C PHE A 204 -20.11 19.90 12.58
N ALA A 205 -18.82 19.66 12.37
CA ALA A 205 -17.79 20.68 12.42
C ALA A 205 -17.47 21.10 10.99
N TRP A 206 -18.06 22.22 10.56
CA TRP A 206 -17.78 22.82 9.25
C TRP A 206 -16.37 23.42 9.24
N THR A 207 -15.66 23.26 8.13
CA THR A 207 -14.32 23.83 7.96
C THR A 207 -14.41 25.34 7.73
N ASP A 208 -15.42 25.79 6.97
CA ASP A 208 -15.66 27.21 6.70
C ASP A 208 -16.65 27.81 7.72
N PRO A 209 -16.30 28.91 8.44
CA PRO A 209 -17.13 29.47 9.51
C PRO A 209 -18.54 29.93 9.10
N GLY A 210 -18.72 30.31 7.83
CA GLY A 210 -20.01 30.74 7.29
C GLY A 210 -20.90 29.61 6.78
N GLN A 211 -20.38 28.39 6.69
CA GLN A 211 -21.10 27.26 6.13
C GLN A 211 -21.91 26.55 7.20
N THR A 212 -23.22 26.36 6.93
CA THR A 212 -24.15 25.67 7.83
C THR A 212 -24.89 24.51 7.16
N THR A 213 -24.74 24.38 5.84
CA THR A 213 -25.41 23.36 5.03
C THR A 213 -24.44 22.71 4.05
N LEU A 214 -24.80 21.52 3.55
CA LEU A 214 -24.06 20.86 2.48
C LEU A 214 -24.06 21.72 1.20
N PRO A 215 -22.91 21.84 0.50
CA PRO A 215 -22.80 22.65 -0.70
C PRO A 215 -23.43 21.90 -1.89
N LYS A 216 -24.04 22.66 -2.81
CA LYS A 216 -24.76 22.14 -3.98
C LYS A 216 -23.83 21.65 -5.10
N ILE A 217 -22.90 20.76 -4.77
CA ILE A 217 -21.92 20.16 -5.67
C ILE A 217 -21.79 18.67 -5.42
N ASP A 218 -21.07 17.97 -6.28
CA ASP A 218 -20.76 16.56 -6.06
C ASP A 218 -19.89 16.37 -4.81
N LEU A 219 -20.27 15.40 -3.97
CA LEU A 219 -19.63 15.12 -2.68
C LEU A 219 -18.96 13.76 -2.67
N PHE A 220 -17.80 13.70 -2.03
CA PHE A 220 -17.11 12.47 -1.69
C PHE A 220 -17.08 12.30 -0.16
N LEU A 221 -17.75 11.26 0.32
CA LEU A 221 -17.89 10.98 1.75
C LEU A 221 -16.97 9.79 2.09
N LYS A 222 -16.18 9.90 3.15
CA LYS A 222 -15.40 8.75 3.64
C LYS A 222 -15.40 8.67 5.17
N PRO A 223 -15.44 7.45 5.73
CA PRO A 223 -15.17 7.27 7.15
C PRO A 223 -13.72 7.63 7.47
N ARG A 224 -13.47 8.19 8.66
CA ARG A 224 -12.13 8.66 9.06
C ARG A 224 -11.11 7.53 9.23
N LYS A 225 -11.54 6.36 9.74
CA LYS A 225 -10.66 5.27 10.18
C LYS A 225 -10.55 4.09 9.21
N GLU A 226 -11.35 4.08 8.15
CA GLU A 226 -11.35 2.98 7.18
C GLU A 226 -10.18 3.10 6.19
N ASN A 227 -9.77 1.96 5.65
CA ASN A 227 -8.68 1.83 4.67
C ASN A 227 -9.20 1.30 3.32
N GLY A 228 -8.44 1.53 2.24
CA GLY A 228 -8.70 0.92 0.94
C GLY A 228 -10.05 1.29 0.31
N GLY A 229 -10.57 2.48 0.62
CA GLY A 229 -11.88 2.94 0.12
C GLY A 229 -13.11 2.31 0.77
N SER A 230 -12.93 1.47 1.81
CA SER A 230 -14.04 0.88 2.56
C SER A 230 -14.95 1.98 3.13
N GLY A 231 -16.26 1.87 2.86
CA GLY A 231 -17.27 2.83 3.30
C GLY A 231 -17.26 4.18 2.57
N ALA A 232 -16.40 4.39 1.57
CA ALA A 232 -16.42 5.61 0.77
C ALA A 232 -17.65 5.68 -0.14
N GLU A 233 -18.20 6.88 -0.30
CA GLU A 233 -19.40 7.14 -1.09
C GLU A 233 -19.19 8.35 -1.99
N ARG A 234 -19.66 8.27 -3.23
CA ARG A 234 -19.77 9.40 -4.14
C ARG A 234 -21.23 9.77 -4.31
N TRP A 235 -21.53 11.06 -4.23
CA TRP A 235 -22.86 11.61 -4.37
C TRP A 235 -22.83 12.70 -5.43
N ALA A 236 -23.54 12.49 -6.54
CA ALA A 236 -23.68 13.50 -7.59
C ALA A 236 -24.83 14.45 -7.23
N HIS A 237 -24.63 15.76 -7.35
CA HIS A 237 -25.67 16.74 -7.07
C HIS A 237 -26.36 17.20 -8.36
N ALA A 238 -27.65 16.93 -8.47
CA ALA A 238 -28.49 17.33 -9.60
C ALA A 238 -29.89 17.70 -9.09
N ASP A 239 -30.51 18.73 -9.67
CA ASP A 239 -31.89 19.14 -9.37
C ASP A 239 -32.19 19.35 -7.86
N GLY A 240 -31.20 19.89 -7.12
CA GLY A 240 -31.29 20.15 -5.69
C GLY A 240 -31.22 18.89 -4.80
N ARG A 241 -30.85 17.74 -5.36
CA ARG A 241 -30.74 16.45 -4.65
C ARG A 241 -29.38 15.80 -4.90
N TYR A 242 -29.00 14.92 -3.98
CA TYR A 242 -27.79 14.12 -4.02
C TYR A 242 -28.12 12.67 -4.39
N HIS A 243 -27.52 12.20 -5.48
CA HIS A 243 -27.69 10.86 -6.04
C HIS A 243 -26.48 10.00 -5.70
N ARG A 244 -26.67 8.94 -4.91
CA ARG A 244 -25.57 8.06 -4.52
C ARG A 244 -25.13 7.19 -5.69
N HIS A 245 -23.85 7.25 -6.06
CA HIS A 245 -23.30 6.42 -7.13
C HIS A 245 -23.47 4.93 -6.83
N GLY A 246 -23.95 4.16 -7.82
CA GLY A 246 -24.16 2.72 -7.69
C GLY A 246 -25.36 2.30 -6.84
N HIS A 247 -26.18 3.24 -6.37
CA HIS A 247 -27.38 2.98 -5.57
C HIS A 247 -28.58 3.79 -6.09
N SER A 248 -29.80 3.37 -5.75
CA SER A 248 -31.03 4.12 -6.05
C SER A 248 -31.33 5.25 -5.05
N SER A 249 -30.46 5.44 -4.06
CA SER A 249 -30.66 6.46 -3.02
C SER A 249 -30.52 7.87 -3.58
N VAL A 250 -31.57 8.66 -3.44
CA VAL A 250 -31.62 10.08 -3.77
C VAL A 250 -32.10 10.82 -2.54
N LEU A 251 -31.30 11.76 -2.03
CA LEU A 251 -31.58 12.49 -0.79
C LEU A 251 -31.45 14.00 -1.03
N ASP A 252 -32.29 14.81 -0.41
CA ASP A 252 -32.02 16.23 -0.29
C ASP A 252 -30.90 16.52 0.73
N ALA A 253 -30.49 17.79 0.86
CA ALA A 253 -29.43 18.20 1.78
C ALA A 253 -29.76 17.86 3.26
N LYS A 254 -31.02 18.00 3.68
CA LYS A 254 -31.43 17.74 5.07
C LYS A 254 -31.39 16.24 5.36
N GLN A 255 -31.95 15.43 4.47
CA GLN A 255 -31.95 13.98 4.57
C GLN A 255 -30.54 13.40 4.57
N LEU A 256 -29.64 13.92 3.72
CA LEU A 256 -28.24 13.47 3.70
C LEU A 256 -27.51 13.88 5.00
N THR A 257 -27.78 15.08 5.52
CA THR A 257 -27.24 15.57 6.80
C THR A 257 -27.69 14.67 7.97
N GLU A 258 -28.99 14.35 8.05
CA GLU A 258 -29.54 13.45 9.08
C GLU A 258 -28.95 12.04 8.99
N ARG A 259 -28.77 11.51 7.77
CA ARG A 259 -28.12 10.22 7.54
C ARG A 259 -26.68 10.23 8.05
N LEU A 260 -25.92 11.25 7.70
CA LEU A 260 -24.53 11.40 8.13
C LEU A 260 -24.42 11.57 9.64
N ALA A 261 -25.31 12.33 10.27
CA ALA A 261 -25.38 12.45 11.72
C ALA A 261 -25.57 11.07 12.39
N LYS A 262 -26.49 10.24 11.87
CA LYS A 262 -26.71 8.87 12.37
C LYS A 262 -25.50 7.95 12.16
N LEU A 263 -24.89 7.98 10.98
CA LEU A 263 -23.69 7.18 10.69
C LEU A 263 -22.51 7.58 11.59
N SER A 264 -22.38 8.87 11.87
CA SER A 264 -21.29 9.43 12.67
C SER A 264 -21.31 8.99 14.15
N GLN A 265 -22.41 8.41 14.63
CA GLN A 265 -22.50 7.81 15.97
C GLN A 265 -21.60 6.59 16.14
N LYS A 266 -21.28 5.88 15.03
CA LYS A 266 -20.41 4.69 15.06
C LYS A 266 -18.94 5.04 14.79
N GLN A 267 -18.71 5.97 13.86
CA GLN A 267 -17.37 6.48 13.54
C GLN A 267 -17.47 7.81 12.81
N ALA A 268 -16.48 8.69 12.98
CA ALA A 268 -16.47 9.99 12.32
C ALA A 268 -16.44 9.87 10.78
N TYR A 269 -17.11 10.80 10.10
CA TYR A 269 -17.16 10.93 8.65
C TYR A 269 -16.54 12.24 8.20
N LEU A 270 -15.94 12.23 7.02
CA LEU A 270 -15.35 13.37 6.35
C LEU A 270 -16.13 13.65 5.06
N VAL A 271 -16.51 14.91 4.84
CA VAL A 271 -17.25 15.39 3.66
C VAL A 271 -16.31 16.21 2.79
N TYR A 272 -15.88 15.64 1.67
CA TYR A 272 -15.01 16.31 0.70
C TYR A 272 -15.79 16.72 -0.55
N GLU A 273 -15.24 17.67 -1.31
CA GLU A 273 -15.57 17.81 -2.72
C GLU A 273 -15.30 16.49 -3.47
N CYS A 274 -16.13 16.16 -4.45
CA CYS A 274 -15.84 15.07 -5.36
C CYS A 274 -14.97 15.58 -6.51
N LEU A 275 -13.70 15.18 -6.53
CA LEU A 275 -12.80 15.51 -7.63
C LEU A 275 -13.16 14.75 -8.91
N ALA A 276 -12.75 15.31 -10.04
CA ALA A 276 -12.84 14.69 -11.36
C ALA A 276 -11.44 14.53 -11.98
N ASN A 277 -11.29 13.51 -12.82
CA ASN A 277 -10.06 13.30 -13.60
C ASN A 277 -9.82 14.48 -14.54
N HIS A 278 -8.55 14.76 -14.82
CA HIS A 278 -8.18 15.65 -15.92
C HIS A 278 -8.80 15.15 -17.25
N PRO A 279 -9.32 16.03 -18.12
CA PRO A 279 -9.95 15.62 -19.38
C PRO A 279 -9.10 14.69 -20.24
N GLU A 280 -7.79 14.95 -20.34
CA GLU A 280 -6.86 14.14 -21.15
C GLU A 280 -6.65 12.69 -20.66
N ILE A 281 -7.05 12.35 -19.44
CA ILE A 281 -6.92 10.99 -18.89
C ILE A 281 -8.27 10.43 -18.44
N GLY A 282 -9.37 11.14 -18.70
CA GLY A 282 -10.70 10.70 -18.31
C GLY A 282 -11.09 9.37 -18.96
N ASP A 283 -10.58 9.10 -20.16
CA ASP A 283 -10.77 7.86 -20.92
C ASP A 283 -9.95 6.67 -20.38
N LEU A 284 -8.96 6.91 -19.51
CA LEU A 284 -8.21 5.89 -18.78
C LEU A 284 -8.93 5.41 -17.50
N SER A 285 -10.19 5.79 -17.31
CA SER A 285 -10.98 5.38 -16.15
C SER A 285 -12.36 4.84 -16.53
N ALA A 286 -12.78 3.76 -15.86
CA ALA A 286 -14.15 3.28 -15.91
C ALA A 286 -15.11 4.09 -15.03
N GLY A 287 -14.64 4.98 -14.16
CA GLY A 287 -15.52 5.85 -13.37
C GLY A 287 -14.98 6.39 -12.05
N ALA A 288 -13.87 5.87 -11.52
CA ALA A 288 -13.19 6.41 -10.34
C ALA A 288 -12.02 7.33 -10.71
N LEU A 289 -11.44 8.03 -9.72
CA LEU A 289 -10.26 8.84 -9.96
C LEU A 289 -9.05 7.97 -10.32
N CYS A 290 -8.32 8.39 -11.35
CA CYS A 290 -6.97 7.91 -11.60
C CYS A 290 -6.00 8.64 -10.70
N THR A 291 -4.94 7.95 -10.26
CA THR A 291 -3.97 8.51 -9.34
C THR A 291 -2.55 8.12 -9.70
N PHE A 292 -1.61 9.03 -9.48
CA PHE A 292 -0.22 8.65 -9.28
C PHE A 292 -0.07 8.04 -7.89
N ARG A 293 0.41 6.79 -7.84
CA ARG A 293 0.94 6.16 -6.64
C ARG A 293 2.45 6.33 -6.64
N LEU A 294 2.96 7.32 -5.90
CA LEU A 294 4.40 7.59 -5.81
C LEU A 294 4.98 6.95 -4.56
N HIS A 295 6.24 6.52 -4.65
CA HIS A 295 7.01 6.03 -3.52
C HIS A 295 8.25 6.91 -3.34
N THR A 296 8.36 7.54 -2.17
CA THR A 296 9.53 8.35 -1.80
C THR A 296 10.18 7.83 -0.52
N MET A 297 11.51 7.96 -0.42
CA MET A 297 12.27 7.61 0.77
C MET A 297 13.33 8.66 1.11
N LEU A 298 13.71 8.76 2.38
CA LEU A 298 14.91 9.50 2.77
C LEU A 298 16.15 8.72 2.32
N ASN A 299 17.09 9.40 1.68
CA ASN A 299 18.37 8.82 1.29
C ASN A 299 19.40 8.89 2.43
N GLU A 300 20.62 8.45 2.14
CA GLU A 300 21.73 8.41 3.11
C GLU A 300 22.11 9.80 3.63
N ALA A 301 21.90 10.85 2.83
CA ALA A 301 22.10 12.25 3.20
C ALA A 301 20.89 12.85 3.94
N GLY A 302 19.84 12.06 4.21
CA GLY A 302 18.59 12.53 4.80
C GLY A 302 17.73 13.39 3.87
N LYS A 303 18.01 13.41 2.56
CA LYS A 303 17.20 14.11 1.56
C LYS A 303 16.12 13.18 1.00
N VAL A 304 15.00 13.75 0.60
CA VAL A 304 13.92 12.97 -0.03
C VAL A 304 14.33 12.56 -1.44
N GLU A 305 14.12 11.28 -1.75
CA GLU A 305 14.39 10.66 -3.04
C GLU A 305 13.14 9.94 -3.55
N HIS A 306 12.86 10.07 -4.85
CA HIS A 306 11.82 9.31 -5.55
C HIS A 306 12.36 7.95 -5.97
N LEU A 307 11.57 6.90 -5.76
CA LEU A 307 11.96 5.52 -6.09
C LEU A 307 11.19 4.95 -7.26
N PHE A 308 9.88 5.18 -7.29
CA PHE A 308 9.00 4.61 -8.30
C PHE A 308 7.66 5.35 -8.33
N THR A 309 7.00 5.29 -9.47
CA THR A 309 5.61 5.69 -9.59
C THR A 309 4.86 4.75 -10.51
N MET A 310 3.65 4.38 -10.08
CA MET A 310 2.66 3.78 -10.97
C MET A 310 1.44 4.67 -11.09
N PHE A 311 0.80 4.65 -12.24
CA PHE A 311 -0.47 5.29 -12.50
C PHE A 311 -1.60 4.28 -12.35
N ARG A 312 -2.47 4.49 -11.36
CA ARG A 312 -3.61 3.62 -11.03
C ARG A 312 -4.83 4.06 -11.84
N MET A 313 -5.48 3.09 -12.46
CA MET A 313 -6.64 3.29 -13.32
C MET A 313 -7.77 2.34 -12.90
N SER A 314 -9.00 2.84 -13.00
CA SER A 314 -10.16 2.07 -12.58
C SER A 314 -10.78 1.25 -13.70
N GLN A 315 -10.95 -0.05 -13.46
CA GLN A 315 -11.56 -0.95 -14.46
C GLN A 315 -13.00 -1.37 -14.09
N PHE A 316 -13.63 -0.71 -13.11
CA PHE A 316 -14.98 -1.07 -12.66
C PHE A 316 -15.90 0.16 -12.58
N ARG A 317 -16.91 0.22 -13.45
CA ARG A 317 -17.82 1.37 -13.58
C ARG A 317 -18.57 1.74 -12.30
N ARG A 318 -18.89 0.75 -11.46
CA ARG A 318 -19.68 0.93 -10.23
C ARG A 318 -18.84 1.24 -8.99
N ARG A 319 -17.50 1.18 -9.06
CA ARG A 319 -16.66 1.48 -7.90
C ARG A 319 -16.56 2.97 -7.67
N VAL A 320 -16.59 3.35 -6.39
CA VAL A 320 -16.48 4.75 -5.94
C VAL A 320 -15.02 5.19 -5.85
N VAL A 321 -14.16 4.29 -5.37
CA VAL A 321 -12.72 4.50 -5.23
C VAL A 321 -12.02 3.39 -6.00
N GLU A 322 -10.90 3.71 -6.64
CA GLU A 322 -10.05 2.67 -7.17
C GLU A 322 -9.32 1.95 -6.04
N THR A 323 -9.57 0.65 -5.90
CA THR A 323 -9.07 -0.17 -4.80
C THR A 323 -7.95 -1.08 -5.28
N GLN A 324 -7.60 -2.11 -4.53
CA GLN A 324 -6.58 -3.07 -4.95
C GLN A 324 -6.93 -3.82 -6.23
N ASP A 325 -8.15 -3.74 -6.76
CA ASP A 325 -8.59 -4.60 -7.88
C ASP A 325 -8.42 -3.94 -9.26
N GLY A 326 -7.93 -2.70 -9.33
CA GLY A 326 -7.69 -1.98 -10.58
C GLY A 326 -6.48 -2.44 -11.38
N ILE A 327 -6.15 -1.64 -12.38
CA ILE A 327 -4.94 -1.81 -13.19
C ILE A 327 -3.95 -0.68 -12.89
N ALA A 328 -2.66 -0.95 -13.10
CA ALA A 328 -1.59 -0.01 -12.85
C ALA A 328 -0.53 -0.09 -13.94
N ALA A 329 -0.05 1.05 -14.42
CA ALA A 329 1.08 1.13 -15.34
C ALA A 329 2.25 1.84 -14.67
N ALA A 330 3.48 1.39 -14.93
CA ALA A 330 4.67 2.14 -14.52
C ALA A 330 4.70 3.49 -15.23
N VAL A 331 5.10 4.54 -14.51
CA VAL A 331 5.34 5.87 -15.07
C VAL A 331 6.83 6.03 -15.29
N ASP A 332 7.24 6.34 -16.52
CA ASP A 332 8.62 6.73 -16.79
C ASP A 332 8.95 8.01 -16.00
N PRO A 333 9.99 7.97 -15.13
CA PRO A 333 10.24 9.05 -14.18
C PRO A 333 10.67 10.36 -14.85
N VAL A 334 11.21 10.30 -16.07
CA VAL A 334 11.71 11.47 -16.80
C VAL A 334 10.60 12.12 -17.63
N THR A 335 9.82 11.31 -18.33
CA THR A 335 8.88 11.76 -19.37
C THR A 335 7.42 11.81 -18.91
N GLY A 336 7.06 11.06 -17.86
CA GLY A 336 5.68 10.87 -17.43
C GLY A 336 4.85 9.97 -18.35
N VAL A 337 5.52 9.18 -19.21
CA VAL A 337 4.89 8.26 -20.14
C VAL A 337 4.59 6.92 -19.46
N LEU A 338 3.42 6.36 -19.74
CA LEU A 338 3.00 5.06 -19.21
C LEU A 338 3.59 3.90 -20.02
N GLY A 339 4.12 2.91 -19.30
CA GLY A 339 4.35 1.58 -19.85
C GLY A 339 3.06 0.75 -19.95
N PRO A 340 3.15 -0.55 -20.28
CA PRO A 340 2.01 -1.44 -20.24
C PRO A 340 1.45 -1.54 -18.81
N ALA A 341 0.13 -1.61 -18.68
CA ALA A 341 -0.50 -1.83 -17.40
C ALA A 341 -0.49 -3.31 -17.01
N SER A 342 -0.49 -3.60 -15.71
CA SER A 342 -0.88 -4.90 -15.16
C SER A 342 -2.13 -4.77 -14.30
N ASN A 343 -2.94 -5.83 -14.28
CA ASN A 343 -3.93 -6.02 -13.22
C ASN A 343 -3.26 -6.21 -11.85
N SER A 344 -4.08 -6.24 -10.80
CA SER A 344 -3.65 -6.49 -9.42
C SER A 344 -4.08 -7.88 -8.90
N SER A 345 -4.45 -8.80 -9.79
CA SER A 345 -4.80 -10.18 -9.45
C SER A 345 -3.54 -11.01 -9.11
N PRO A 346 -3.66 -12.16 -8.42
CA PRO A 346 -2.54 -13.08 -8.19
C PRO A 346 -1.79 -13.51 -9.46
N ILE A 347 -2.40 -13.38 -10.64
CA ILE A 347 -1.70 -13.57 -11.92
C ILE A 347 -1.53 -12.25 -12.66
N ALA A 348 -0.27 -11.94 -12.98
CA ALA A 348 0.08 -10.80 -13.82
C ALA A 348 -0.57 -10.94 -15.21
N ARG A 349 -1.25 -9.87 -15.63
CA ARG A 349 -1.81 -9.74 -16.99
C ARG A 349 -1.49 -8.36 -17.52
N TRP A 350 -0.66 -8.35 -18.55
CA TRP A 350 -0.21 -7.14 -19.24
C TRP A 350 -1.24 -6.63 -20.24
N LEU A 351 -1.46 -5.32 -20.24
CA LEU A 351 -2.52 -4.63 -20.96
C LEU A 351 -1.98 -3.34 -21.57
N ASP A 352 -2.03 -3.22 -22.90
CA ASP A 352 -1.73 -1.98 -23.61
C ASP A 352 -2.93 -1.03 -23.72
N HIS A 353 -4.14 -1.55 -23.47
CA HIS A 353 -5.39 -0.81 -23.57
C HIS A 353 -6.24 -1.02 -22.33
N HIS A 354 -6.99 0.02 -21.95
CA HIS A 354 -7.88 -0.01 -20.82
C HIS A 354 -9.05 -0.97 -21.10
N PRO A 355 -9.28 -1.99 -20.26
CA PRO A 355 -10.16 -3.13 -20.59
C PRO A 355 -11.64 -2.77 -20.70
N VAL A 356 -12.05 -1.60 -20.20
CA VAL A 356 -13.45 -1.14 -20.21
C VAL A 356 -13.71 -0.04 -21.23
N THR A 357 -12.74 0.83 -21.49
CA THR A 357 -12.91 2.01 -22.36
C THR A 357 -12.24 1.82 -23.71
N GLY A 358 -11.32 0.87 -23.84
CA GLY A 358 -10.53 0.64 -25.06
C GLY A 358 -9.42 1.67 -25.27
N ALA A 359 -9.29 2.68 -24.41
CA ALA A 359 -8.26 3.71 -24.53
C ALA A 359 -6.86 3.11 -24.43
N ARG A 360 -5.92 3.60 -25.25
CA ARG A 360 -4.52 3.15 -25.20
C ARG A 360 -3.84 3.66 -23.93
N ILE A 361 -3.21 2.74 -23.20
CA ILE A 361 -2.43 3.02 -21.99
C ILE A 361 -0.96 3.22 -22.34
N THR A 362 -0.35 2.26 -23.02
CA THR A 362 1.08 2.29 -23.34
C THR A 362 1.40 3.51 -24.22
N ASP A 363 2.51 4.18 -23.91
CA ASP A 363 2.98 5.41 -24.56
C ASP A 363 2.12 6.66 -24.27
N ARG A 364 1.11 6.55 -23.39
CA ARG A 364 0.30 7.70 -22.97
C ARG A 364 1.09 8.56 -21.99
N LYS A 365 1.25 9.85 -22.31
CA LYS A 365 1.81 10.83 -21.38
C LYS A 365 0.73 11.30 -20.40
N VAL A 366 1.00 11.25 -19.11
CA VAL A 366 0.07 11.74 -18.07
C VAL A 366 0.35 13.24 -17.79
N PRO A 367 -0.67 14.11 -17.80
CA PRO A 367 -0.49 15.52 -17.53
C PRO A 367 -0.06 15.76 -16.07
N PHE A 368 0.65 16.87 -15.86
CA PHE A 368 1.15 17.31 -14.56
C PHE A 368 2.09 16.35 -13.83
N TRP A 369 2.76 15.44 -14.55
CA TRP A 369 3.70 14.50 -13.93
C TRP A 369 4.84 15.21 -13.15
N PRO A 370 5.60 16.17 -13.74
CA PRO A 370 6.65 16.88 -13.01
C PRO A 370 6.15 17.59 -11.75
N GLU A 371 4.96 18.19 -11.81
CA GLU A 371 4.33 18.91 -10.72
C GLU A 371 3.88 17.96 -9.61
N ALA A 372 3.30 16.80 -9.96
CA ALA A 372 2.93 15.76 -9.00
C ALA A 372 4.15 15.20 -8.26
N LEU A 373 5.26 14.97 -8.99
CA LEU A 373 6.53 14.54 -8.41
C LEU A 373 7.10 15.60 -7.46
N ALA A 374 7.19 16.86 -7.89
CA ALA A 374 7.67 17.97 -7.08
C ALA A 374 6.81 18.18 -5.82
N LEU A 375 5.49 18.02 -5.94
CA LEU A 375 4.55 18.09 -4.83
C LEU A 375 4.81 16.97 -3.80
N ALA A 376 5.00 15.73 -4.24
CA ALA A 376 5.32 14.61 -3.34
C ALA A 376 6.66 14.82 -2.62
N LEU A 377 7.71 15.20 -3.35
CA LEU A 377 9.05 15.41 -2.79
C LEU A 377 9.07 16.55 -1.78
N SER A 378 8.47 17.70 -2.12
CA SER A 378 8.42 18.86 -1.23
C SER A 378 7.54 18.60 0.00
N THR A 379 6.42 17.89 -0.15
CA THR A 379 5.55 17.54 0.99
C THR A 379 6.25 16.55 1.93
N HIS A 380 6.96 15.56 1.38
CA HIS A 380 7.76 14.64 2.20
C HIS A 380 8.83 15.39 2.99
N ALA A 381 9.54 16.32 2.36
CA ALA A 381 10.57 17.10 3.03
C ALA A 381 10.00 17.90 4.22
N GLN A 382 8.76 18.42 4.07
CA GLN A 382 8.06 19.15 5.13
C GLN A 382 7.52 18.26 6.27
N LEU A 383 7.26 16.97 6.02
CA LEU A 383 6.94 16.00 7.08
C LEU A 383 8.17 15.68 7.96
N GLY A 384 9.38 15.89 7.42
CA GLY A 384 10.66 15.73 8.08
C GLY A 384 11.04 14.26 8.28
N SER A 385 10.55 13.66 9.36
CA SER A 385 11.09 12.39 9.88
C SER A 385 10.64 11.08 9.19
N PRO A 386 9.47 10.95 8.52
CA PRO A 386 9.07 9.65 7.97
C PRO A 386 10.08 9.18 6.93
N ILE A 387 10.63 7.97 7.09
CA ILE A 387 11.66 7.45 6.16
C ILE A 387 11.05 7.09 4.82
N ASN A 388 9.83 6.57 4.82
CA ASN A 388 9.19 6.00 3.64
C ASN A 388 7.74 6.47 3.57
N VAL A 389 7.34 7.02 2.42
CA VAL A 389 5.98 7.48 2.18
C VAL A 389 5.49 7.01 0.80
N GLY A 390 4.32 6.39 0.80
CA GLY A 390 3.54 6.15 -0.41
C GLY A 390 2.46 7.22 -0.58
N TRP A 391 2.44 7.91 -1.71
CA TRP A 391 1.55 9.02 -2.00
C TRP A 391 0.47 8.59 -2.98
N ASP A 392 -0.77 9.01 -2.75
CA ASP A 392 -1.85 8.95 -3.72
C ASP A 392 -2.18 10.38 -4.16
N ILE A 393 -1.86 10.72 -5.40
CA ILE A 393 -2.08 12.06 -5.98
C ILE A 393 -3.04 11.94 -7.16
N ALA A 394 -4.18 12.62 -7.09
CA ALA A 394 -5.11 12.75 -8.20
C ALA A 394 -4.60 13.76 -9.23
N VAL A 395 -4.88 13.49 -10.50
CA VAL A 395 -4.58 14.42 -11.59
C VAL A 395 -5.89 15.04 -12.06
N THR A 396 -6.07 16.34 -11.80
CA THR A 396 -7.31 17.06 -12.05
C THR A 396 -7.10 18.22 -13.03
N ALA A 397 -8.17 18.82 -13.54
CA ALA A 397 -8.10 20.02 -14.39
C ALA A 397 -7.40 21.22 -13.70
N ARG A 398 -7.36 21.25 -12.36
CA ARG A 398 -6.70 22.31 -11.57
C ARG A 398 -5.26 21.96 -11.20
N GLY A 399 -4.72 20.84 -11.70
CA GLY A 399 -3.40 20.32 -11.33
C GLY A 399 -3.46 19.11 -10.36
N PRO A 400 -2.30 18.71 -9.81
CA PRO A 400 -2.18 17.57 -8.93
C PRO A 400 -2.72 17.86 -7.52
N ILE A 401 -3.53 16.94 -6.99
CA ILE A 401 -4.17 17.06 -5.67
C ILE A 401 -3.79 15.86 -4.79
N ILE A 402 -3.24 16.10 -3.61
CA ILE A 402 -2.91 15.05 -2.64
C ILE A 402 -4.20 14.46 -2.06
N LEU A 403 -4.38 13.15 -2.17
CA LEU A 403 -5.52 12.43 -1.60
C LEU A 403 -5.18 11.76 -0.26
N GLU A 404 -4.03 11.10 -0.21
CA GLU A 404 -3.57 10.31 0.94
C GLU A 404 -2.05 10.14 0.90
N ALA A 405 -1.45 9.95 2.07
CA ALA A 405 -0.06 9.58 2.24
C ALA A 405 0.04 8.44 3.26
N ASN A 406 0.89 7.46 2.98
CA ASN A 406 0.97 6.20 3.71
C ASN A 406 2.39 5.94 4.18
N LYS A 407 2.62 5.80 5.49
CA LYS A 407 3.96 5.51 6.07
C LYS A 407 4.50 4.10 5.81
N SER A 408 3.66 3.22 5.25
CA SER A 408 3.97 1.80 5.04
C SER A 408 3.31 1.33 3.73
N PRO A 409 3.77 1.85 2.58
CA PRO A 409 3.25 1.43 1.28
C PRO A 409 3.50 -0.05 1.04
N ASP A 410 2.63 -0.68 0.24
CA ASP A 410 2.95 -2.00 -0.31
C ASP A 410 4.01 -1.85 -1.40
N VAL A 411 4.62 -2.97 -1.80
CA VAL A 411 5.63 -2.97 -2.88
C VAL A 411 5.38 -4.09 -3.90
N GLU A 412 4.27 -4.83 -3.77
CA GLU A 412 4.00 -6.00 -4.61
C GLU A 412 3.73 -5.62 -6.07
N ILE A 413 2.84 -4.64 -6.31
CA ILE A 413 2.52 -4.21 -7.68
C ILE A 413 3.67 -3.41 -8.27
N GLU A 414 4.34 -2.61 -7.45
CA GLU A 414 5.52 -1.86 -7.85
C GLU A 414 6.64 -2.80 -8.34
N GLN A 415 6.87 -3.91 -7.64
CA GLN A 415 7.85 -4.93 -8.06
C GLN A 415 7.38 -5.79 -9.23
N ARG A 416 6.06 -5.99 -9.40
CA ARG A 416 5.52 -6.60 -10.62
C ARG A 416 5.82 -5.73 -11.84
N LEU A 417 5.68 -4.42 -11.71
CA LEU A 417 5.87 -3.45 -12.80
C LEU A 417 7.34 -3.13 -13.09
N ASN A 418 8.22 -3.24 -12.10
CA ASN A 418 9.61 -2.76 -12.19
C ASN A 418 10.66 -3.82 -11.83
N GLY A 419 10.23 -5.08 -11.63
CA GLY A 419 11.09 -6.14 -11.13
C GLY A 419 11.41 -6.02 -9.63
N PRO A 420 12.24 -6.94 -9.09
CA PRO A 420 12.50 -7.02 -7.66
C PRO A 420 13.32 -5.84 -7.12
N TRP A 421 13.00 -5.42 -5.90
CA TRP A 421 13.54 -4.19 -5.29
C TRP A 421 14.64 -4.41 -4.23
N GLY A 422 14.87 -5.65 -3.80
CA GLY A 422 15.76 -5.97 -2.68
C GLY A 422 17.22 -5.59 -2.91
N ASN A 423 17.72 -5.75 -4.13
CA ASN A 423 19.05 -5.27 -4.55
C ASN A 423 19.00 -3.87 -5.22
N GLY A 424 17.80 -3.37 -5.49
CA GLY A 424 17.56 -2.05 -6.07
C GLY A 424 17.70 -0.91 -5.06
N ARG A 425 17.42 0.31 -5.50
CA ARG A 425 17.58 1.52 -4.67
C ARG A 425 16.74 1.47 -3.39
N PHE A 426 15.50 0.97 -3.48
CA PHE A 426 14.64 0.76 -2.32
C PHE A 426 15.30 -0.13 -1.26
N GLY A 427 15.83 -1.29 -1.67
CA GLY A 427 16.49 -2.21 -0.75
C GLY A 427 17.72 -1.59 -0.09
N LYS A 428 18.53 -0.85 -0.86
CA LYS A 428 19.74 -0.16 -0.37
C LYS A 428 19.40 0.88 0.70
N LEU A 429 18.39 1.72 0.45
CA LEU A 429 17.94 2.71 1.42
C LEU A 429 17.32 2.06 2.65
N LEU A 430 16.52 1.00 2.47
CA LEU A 430 15.94 0.26 3.59
C LEU A 430 17.04 -0.33 4.48
N ALA A 431 18.05 -0.97 3.88
CA ALA A 431 19.20 -1.52 4.60
C ALA A 431 19.98 -0.43 5.33
N HIS A 432 20.28 0.70 4.68
CA HIS A 432 20.97 1.84 5.29
C HIS A 432 20.27 2.30 6.59
N HIS A 433 18.96 2.54 6.53
CA HIS A 433 18.22 3.03 7.70
C HIS A 433 18.13 1.99 8.81
N LEU A 434 17.99 0.70 8.47
CA LEU A 434 17.97 -0.38 9.45
C LEU A 434 19.33 -0.55 10.13
N MET A 435 20.44 -0.43 9.40
CA MET A 435 21.80 -0.50 9.96
C MET A 435 22.10 0.68 10.88
N ARG A 436 21.72 1.90 10.49
CA ARG A 436 21.96 3.10 11.31
C ARG A 436 21.27 3.02 12.67
N GLU A 437 20.04 2.49 12.73
CA GLU A 437 19.35 2.25 14.01
C GLU A 437 20.09 1.25 14.91
N ILE A 438 20.75 0.27 14.30
CA ILE A 438 21.51 -0.75 15.02
C ILE A 438 22.78 -0.14 15.62
N THR A 439 23.52 0.68 14.88
CA THR A 439 24.74 1.32 15.40
C THR A 439 24.45 2.35 16.50
N GLN A 440 23.30 3.03 16.44
CA GLN A 440 22.94 4.07 17.42
C GLN A 440 22.35 3.51 18.73
N THR A 441 21.80 2.30 18.70
CA THR A 441 21.38 1.60 19.93
C THR A 441 22.54 0.71 20.37
N ASN A 442 23.20 1.00 21.50
CA ASN A 442 24.31 0.20 22.09
C ASN A 442 23.86 -1.23 22.51
N HIS A 443 23.28 -1.99 21.59
CA HIS A 443 22.68 -3.29 21.80
C HIS A 443 23.18 -4.22 20.68
N PRO A 444 23.92 -5.30 21.00
CA PRO A 444 24.31 -6.27 19.99
C PRO A 444 23.05 -7.01 19.55
N ARG A 445 22.46 -6.59 18.43
CA ARG A 445 21.23 -7.15 17.87
C ARG A 445 21.40 -7.76 16.48
N MET A 446 22.56 -7.62 15.85
CA MET A 446 22.84 -8.33 14.59
C MET A 446 23.51 -9.66 14.89
N SER A 447 23.11 -10.69 14.15
CA SER A 447 23.85 -11.95 14.10
C SER A 447 25.18 -11.73 13.38
N ALA A 448 26.17 -12.58 13.68
CA ALA A 448 27.45 -12.59 12.97
C ALA A 448 27.27 -12.66 11.44
N SER A 449 26.21 -13.31 10.95
CA SER A 449 25.87 -13.37 9.51
C SER A 449 25.50 -12.00 8.95
N ALA A 450 24.62 -11.26 9.63
CA ALA A 450 24.20 -9.94 9.20
C ALA A 450 25.37 -8.93 9.29
N GLU A 451 26.21 -9.04 10.31
CA GLU A 451 27.43 -8.22 10.46
C GLU A 451 28.44 -8.51 9.33
N MET A 452 28.68 -9.79 9.01
CA MET A 452 29.53 -10.18 7.88
C MET A 452 29.01 -9.65 6.54
N GLN A 453 27.69 -9.68 6.32
CA GLN A 453 27.10 -9.15 5.10
C GLN A 453 27.17 -7.63 5.04
N ALA A 454 26.93 -6.95 6.17
CA ALA A 454 27.09 -5.50 6.26
C ALA A 454 28.56 -5.07 6.05
N ALA A 455 29.53 -5.86 6.51
CA ALA A 455 30.95 -5.59 6.27
C ALA A 455 31.40 -5.90 4.82
N ALA A 456 30.66 -6.76 4.11
CA ALA A 456 30.92 -7.10 2.72
C ALA A 456 30.28 -6.14 1.71
N LEU A 457 29.28 -5.36 2.14
CA LEU A 457 28.60 -4.29 1.38
C LEU A 457 29.36 -2.97 1.51
#